data_AF-A0A2V7A715-F1
#
_entry.id   AF-A0A2V7A715-F1
#
_cell.length_a   1.000
_cell.length_b   1.000
_cell.length_c   1.000
_cell.angle_alpha   90.00
_cell.angle_beta   90.00
_cell.angle_gamma   90.00
#
_symmetry.space_group_name_H-M   'P 1'
#
loop_
_entity.id
_entity.type
_entity.pdbx_description
1 polymer ?
#
loop_
_entity_poly.entity_id
_entity_poly.type
_entity_poly.pdbx_seq_one_letter_code
_entity_poly.pdbx_strand_id
1 'polypeptide(L)'
;MSLSRRDFLKFGSATAAGVAVAGEALDLAPVEAAATSLKIKEAKAVRSVCPYCAVGCGQLIYAKDGKIIDIEGDPDTPHTLGRLCPKGAATIQLSNNPLRPTKALYRAPGSDTWEEKPLDWMYDQIARRYYDAREKHFIEKEKNKDGLAVTVNRLDAIASLGSACADNEECYLLSKLNRTFGIVYHEHQARV
;
A
#
# COMPACT_ATOMS: atom_id res chain seq x y z
N MET A 1 -24.29 17.75 61.43
CA MET A 1 -23.59 19.06 61.36
C MET A 1 -24.37 19.93 60.40
N SER A 2 -24.99 21.01 60.87
CA SER A 2 -25.69 21.97 60.01
C SER A 2 -24.68 22.97 59.43
N LEU A 3 -24.60 23.08 58.10
CA LEU A 3 -23.82 24.14 57.47
C LEU A 3 -24.45 25.49 57.82
N SER A 4 -23.67 26.41 58.41
CA SER A 4 -24.16 27.77 58.63
C SER A 4 -24.14 28.55 57.32
N ARG A 5 -24.94 29.62 57.23
CA ARG A 5 -24.91 30.55 56.07
C ARG A 5 -23.50 31.10 55.81
N ARG A 6 -22.70 31.27 56.87
CA ARG A 6 -21.31 31.72 56.78
C ARG A 6 -20.39 30.66 56.19
N ASP A 7 -20.61 29.39 56.52
CA ASP A 7 -19.84 28.27 55.95
C ASP A 7 -20.17 28.08 54.47
N PHE A 8 -21.44 28.19 54.10
CA PHE A 8 -21.87 28.15 52.69
C PHE A 8 -21.19 29.25 51.85
N LEU A 9 -21.16 30.49 52.36
CA LEU A 9 -20.49 31.60 51.67
C LEU A 9 -18.98 31.40 51.58
N LYS A 10 -18.32 30.88 52.63
CA LYS A 10 -16.87 30.61 52.62
C LYS A 10 -16.49 29.50 51.64
N PHE A 11 -17.19 28.37 51.69
CA PHE A 11 -16.91 27.26 50.79
C PHE A 11 -17.31 27.58 49.36
N GLY A 12 -18.43 28.27 49.14
CA GLY A 12 -18.85 28.72 47.81
C GLY A 12 -17.87 29.70 47.17
N SER A 13 -17.39 30.70 47.92
CA SER A 13 -16.39 31.66 47.43
C SER A 13 -15.01 31.04 47.21
N ALA A 14 -14.56 30.15 48.11
CA ALA A 14 -13.30 29.43 47.93
C ALA A 14 -13.34 28.51 46.69
N THR A 15 -14.44 27.80 46.46
CA THR A 15 -14.63 26.96 45.27
C THR A 15 -14.70 27.81 44.00
N ALA A 16 -15.44 28.93 44.00
CA ALA A 16 -15.52 29.82 42.84
C ALA A 16 -14.16 30.44 42.48
N ALA A 17 -13.41 30.90 43.49
CA ALA A 17 -12.06 31.41 43.29
C ALA A 17 -11.10 30.32 42.80
N GLY A 18 -11.19 29.11 43.35
CA GLY A 18 -10.41 27.96 42.91
C GLY A 18 -10.67 27.57 41.46
N VAL A 19 -11.93 27.58 41.02
CA VAL A 19 -12.30 27.30 39.62
C VAL A 19 -11.84 28.40 38.67
N ALA A 20 -11.97 29.67 39.06
CA ALA A 20 -11.51 30.80 38.24
C ALA A 20 -9.99 30.76 38.02
N VAL A 21 -9.21 30.52 39.09
CA VAL A 21 -7.75 30.42 39.01
C VAL A 21 -7.31 29.14 38.25
N ALA A 22 -8.00 28.02 38.45
CA ALA A 22 -7.70 26.78 37.71
C ALA A 22 -8.03 26.91 36.21
N GLY A 23 -9.08 27.67 35.86
CA GLY A 23 -9.43 27.97 34.47
C GLY A 23 -8.40 28.86 33.77
N GLU A 24 -7.85 29.86 34.46
CA GLU A 24 -6.78 30.73 33.93
C GLU A 24 -5.39 30.05 33.92
N ALA A 25 -5.18 29.01 34.72
CA ALA A 25 -3.92 28.24 34.73
C ALA A 25 -3.78 27.28 33.53
N LEU A 26 -4.86 27.07 32.76
CA LEU A 26 -4.87 26.29 31.53
C LEU A 26 -4.83 27.24 30.34
N ASP A 27 -3.63 27.53 29.83
CA ASP A 27 -3.49 28.27 28.57
C ASP A 27 -3.94 27.38 27.40
N LEU A 28 -5.13 27.65 26.88
CA LEU A 28 -5.73 26.96 25.73
C LEU A 28 -5.31 27.59 24.40
N ALA A 29 -4.64 28.74 24.39
CA ALA A 29 -4.23 29.42 23.16
C ALA A 29 -3.38 28.54 22.22
N PRO A 30 -2.46 27.67 22.70
CA PRO A 30 -1.74 26.74 21.84
C PRO A 30 -2.63 25.69 21.18
N VAL A 31 -3.68 25.24 21.88
CA VAL A 31 -4.62 24.24 21.37
C VAL A 31 -5.58 24.87 20.36
N GLU A 32 -6.07 26.08 20.63
CA GLU A 32 -6.89 26.85 19.70
C GLU A 32 -6.10 27.23 18.43
N ALA A 33 -4.84 27.66 18.59
CA ALA A 33 -3.95 27.92 17.48
C ALA A 33 -3.70 26.66 16.63
N ALA A 34 -3.55 25.49 17.25
CA ALA A 34 -3.43 24.22 16.54
C ALA A 34 -4.76 23.77 15.88
N ALA A 35 -5.91 24.14 16.46
CA ALA A 35 -7.24 23.76 15.99
C ALA A 35 -7.81 24.64 14.86
N THR A 36 -7.14 25.75 14.50
CA THR A 36 -7.69 26.71 13.51
C THR A 36 -7.62 26.24 12.05
N SER A 37 -6.86 25.20 11.72
CA SER A 37 -6.80 24.71 10.33
C SER A 37 -6.73 23.19 10.21
N LEU A 38 -7.44 22.66 9.21
CA LEU A 38 -7.38 21.24 8.88
C LEU A 38 -6.03 20.93 8.21
N LYS A 39 -5.40 19.82 8.62
CA LYS A 39 -4.18 19.28 8.01
C LYS A 39 -4.28 19.14 6.48
N ILE A 40 -5.48 18.85 5.98
CA ILE A 40 -5.78 18.62 4.56
C ILE A 40 -6.19 19.88 3.80
N LYS A 41 -6.24 21.07 4.44
CA LYS A 41 -6.80 22.31 3.86
C LYS A 41 -6.19 22.70 2.50
N GLU A 42 -4.90 22.46 2.31
CA GLU A 42 -4.16 22.79 1.09
C GLU A 42 -3.74 21.54 0.30
N ALA A 43 -4.28 20.37 0.65
CA ALA A 43 -3.93 19.12 0.00
C ALA A 43 -4.79 18.87 -1.24
N LYS A 44 -4.18 18.28 -2.27
CA LYS A 44 -4.92 17.70 -3.39
C LYS A 44 -5.53 16.37 -2.94
N ALA A 45 -6.85 16.25 -3.01
CA ALA A 45 -7.56 15.00 -2.81
C ALA A 45 -7.60 14.18 -4.11
N VAL A 46 -7.31 12.88 -4.01
CA VAL A 46 -7.39 11.90 -5.11
C VAL A 46 -8.14 10.68 -4.62
N ARG A 47 -9.12 10.22 -5.39
CA ARG A 47 -9.83 8.97 -5.11
C ARG A 47 -9.00 7.76 -5.53
N SER A 48 -9.00 6.73 -4.70
CA SER A 48 -8.34 5.45 -4.96
C SER A 48 -9.16 4.31 -4.34
N VAL A 49 -8.67 3.08 -4.47
CA VAL A 49 -9.26 1.86 -3.91
C VAL A 49 -8.26 1.22 -2.95
N CYS A 50 -8.78 0.71 -1.82
CA CYS A 50 -8.00 0.01 -0.81
C CYS A 50 -7.29 -1.23 -1.41
N PRO A 51 -5.95 -1.37 -1.26
CA PRO A 51 -5.16 -2.39 -1.95
C PRO A 51 -5.12 -3.75 -1.24
N TYR A 52 -6.06 -4.03 -0.33
CA TYR A 52 -6.02 -5.22 0.52
C TYR A 52 -6.95 -6.34 0.03
N CYS A 53 -8.17 -6.43 0.56
CA CYS A 53 -9.10 -7.50 0.24
C CYS A 53 -10.08 -7.08 -0.86
N ALA A 54 -10.82 -8.04 -1.41
CA ALA A 54 -11.76 -7.85 -2.51
C ALA A 54 -13.05 -7.08 -2.14
N VAL A 55 -13.13 -6.44 -0.97
CA VAL A 55 -14.25 -5.54 -0.65
C VAL A 55 -14.23 -4.30 -1.55
N GLY A 56 -13.03 -3.80 -1.89
CA GLY A 56 -12.90 -2.64 -2.77
C GLY A 56 -13.34 -1.32 -2.14
N CYS A 57 -13.04 -1.11 -0.85
CA CYS A 57 -13.36 0.14 -0.17
C CYS A 57 -12.70 1.33 -0.88
N GLY A 58 -13.45 2.39 -1.20
CA GLY A 58 -12.89 3.62 -1.74
C GLY A 58 -12.11 4.40 -0.67
N GLN A 59 -11.04 5.06 -1.10
CA GLN A 59 -10.19 5.89 -0.26
C GLN A 59 -10.00 7.29 -0.86
N LEU A 60 -9.93 8.29 0.01
CA LEU A 60 -9.47 9.63 -0.32
C LEU A 60 -8.03 9.78 0.13
N ILE A 61 -7.13 10.02 -0.83
CA ILE A 61 -5.71 10.25 -0.61
C ILE A 61 -5.45 11.75 -0.72
N TYR A 62 -4.92 12.34 0.36
CA TYR A 62 -4.57 13.75 0.41
C TYR A 62 -3.06 13.91 0.25
N ALA A 63 -2.64 14.61 -0.81
CA ALA A 63 -1.25 14.87 -1.12
C ALA A 63 -0.93 16.36 -1.14
N LYS A 64 0.22 16.73 -0.56
CA LYS A 64 0.77 18.09 -0.57
C LYS A 64 2.28 18.01 -0.78
N ASP A 65 2.83 18.91 -1.61
CA ASP A 65 4.28 18.98 -1.88
C ASP A 65 4.90 17.63 -2.32
N GLY A 66 4.15 16.88 -3.14
CA GLY A 66 4.56 15.57 -3.64
C GLY A 66 4.54 14.43 -2.60
N LYS A 67 4.01 14.67 -1.40
CA LYS A 67 3.91 13.68 -0.32
C LYS A 67 2.46 13.41 0.04
N ILE A 68 2.15 12.14 0.30
CA ILE A 68 0.87 11.76 0.90
C ILE A 68 0.91 12.20 2.35
N ILE A 69 -0.01 13.07 2.75
CA ILE A 69 -0.10 13.55 4.12
C ILE A 69 -1.23 12.85 4.89
N ASP A 70 -2.26 12.36 4.22
CA ASP A 70 -3.40 11.68 4.86
C ASP A 70 -4.10 10.71 3.91
N ILE A 71 -4.70 9.65 4.44
CA ILE A 71 -5.59 8.75 3.70
C ILE A 71 -6.77 8.37 4.59
N GLU A 72 -7.99 8.56 4.10
CA GLU A 72 -9.22 8.16 4.78
C GLU A 72 -10.19 7.44 3.83
N GLY A 73 -11.34 6.98 4.33
CA GLY A 73 -12.35 6.32 3.50
C GLY A 73 -13.18 7.32 2.72
N ASP A 74 -13.54 6.98 1.48
CA ASP A 74 -14.40 7.83 0.66
C ASP A 74 -15.88 7.69 1.10
N PRO A 75 -16.52 8.77 1.62
CA PRO A 75 -17.92 8.73 2.04
C PRO A 75 -18.89 8.44 0.90
N ASP A 76 -18.52 8.71 -0.35
CA ASP A 76 -19.35 8.49 -1.53
C ASP A 76 -19.35 7.00 -1.97
N THR A 77 -18.53 6.14 -1.36
CA THR A 77 -18.50 4.71 -1.70
C THR A 77 -19.75 4.00 -1.17
N PRO A 78 -20.61 3.42 -2.03
CA PRO A 78 -21.96 3.01 -1.64
C PRO A 78 -22.03 1.87 -0.60
N HIS A 79 -21.02 0.99 -0.57
CA HIS A 79 -21.02 -0.18 0.31
C HIS A 79 -20.22 0.02 1.60
N THR A 80 -19.38 1.06 1.69
CA THR A 80 -18.56 1.34 2.89
C THR A 80 -18.89 2.66 3.56
N LEU A 81 -19.43 3.65 2.83
CA LEU A 81 -19.83 4.95 3.36
C LEU A 81 -18.71 5.61 4.20
N GLY A 82 -17.47 5.58 3.67
CA GLY A 82 -16.28 6.11 4.33
C GLY A 82 -15.65 5.22 5.41
N ARG A 83 -16.23 4.05 5.71
CA ARG A 83 -15.67 3.14 6.72
C ARG A 83 -14.49 2.35 6.19
N LEU A 84 -13.41 2.30 6.98
CA LEU A 84 -12.24 1.46 6.74
C LEU A 84 -11.99 0.52 7.93
N CYS A 85 -11.60 -0.72 7.65
CA CYS A 85 -11.05 -1.62 8.64
C CYS A 85 -9.61 -1.19 9.02
N PRO A 86 -8.97 -1.74 10.07
CA PRO A 86 -7.64 -1.27 10.50
C PRO A 86 -6.56 -1.38 9.42
N LYS A 87 -6.67 -2.34 8.49
CA LYS A 87 -5.77 -2.43 7.34
C LYS A 87 -5.93 -1.22 6.42
N GLY A 88 -7.17 -0.94 6.01
CA GLY A 88 -7.48 0.18 5.12
C GLY A 88 -7.15 1.54 5.73
N ALA A 89 -7.45 1.74 7.01
CA ALA A 89 -7.15 2.98 7.73
C ALA A 89 -5.63 3.23 7.89
N ALA A 90 -4.82 2.17 7.81
CA ALA A 90 -3.37 2.25 7.94
C ALA A 90 -2.62 2.31 6.60
N THR A 91 -3.29 2.46 5.44
CA THR A 91 -2.62 2.49 4.12
C THR A 91 -1.64 3.65 3.96
N ILE A 92 -1.78 4.73 4.74
CA ILE A 92 -0.76 5.78 4.79
C ILE A 92 0.59 5.26 5.32
N GLN A 93 0.59 4.35 6.31
CA GLN A 93 1.81 3.73 6.83
C GLN A 93 2.43 2.75 5.84
N LEU A 94 1.63 2.14 4.97
CA LEU A 94 2.13 1.34 3.84
C LEU A 94 2.83 2.24 2.81
N SER A 95 2.21 3.37 2.47
CA SER A 95 2.71 4.28 1.42
C SER A 95 3.96 5.04 1.88
N ASN A 96 3.94 5.55 3.12
CA ASN A 96 5.02 6.31 3.74
C ASN A 96 5.86 5.42 4.67
N ASN A 97 6.28 4.26 4.17
CA ASN A 97 7.07 3.32 4.97
C ASN A 97 8.58 3.49 4.69
N PRO A 98 9.43 3.69 5.71
CA PRO A 98 10.89 3.78 5.52
C PRO A 98 11.53 2.47 5.04
N LEU A 99 10.84 1.34 5.17
CA LEU A 99 11.29 0.03 4.71
C LEU A 99 10.98 -0.25 3.23
N ARG A 100 10.35 0.70 2.51
CA ARG A 100 10.06 0.52 1.08
C ARG A 100 11.37 0.38 0.29
N PRO A 101 11.50 -0.64 -0.57
CA PRO A 101 12.63 -0.71 -1.48
C PRO A 101 12.53 0.43 -2.50
N THR A 102 13.58 1.24 -2.59
CA THR A 102 13.68 2.38 -3.52
C THR A 102 14.77 2.20 -4.57
N LYS A 103 15.54 1.11 -4.48
CA LYS A 103 16.73 0.82 -5.29
C LYS A 103 16.61 -0.57 -5.92
N ALA A 104 17.18 -0.74 -7.10
CA ALA A 104 17.34 -2.05 -7.71
C ALA A 104 18.51 -2.78 -7.02
N LEU A 105 18.22 -3.94 -6.43
CA LEU A 105 19.18 -4.73 -5.67
C LEU A 105 19.50 -6.03 -6.40
N TYR A 106 20.78 -6.34 -6.54
CA TYR A 106 21.29 -7.57 -7.14
C TYR A 106 22.03 -8.41 -6.10
N ARG A 107 21.84 -9.73 -6.14
CA ARG A 107 22.59 -10.69 -5.32
C ARG A 107 23.26 -11.69 -6.24
N ALA A 108 24.59 -11.71 -6.22
CA ALA A 108 25.38 -12.63 -7.04
C ALA A 108 25.23 -14.09 -6.56
N PRO A 109 25.41 -15.09 -7.45
CA PRO A 109 25.45 -16.49 -7.05
C PRO A 109 26.48 -16.74 -5.94
N GLY A 110 26.06 -17.38 -4.86
CA GLY A 110 26.92 -17.65 -3.70
C GLY A 110 27.18 -16.47 -2.77
N SER A 111 26.70 -15.26 -3.08
CA SER A 111 26.83 -14.10 -2.20
C SER A 111 25.81 -14.13 -1.05
N ASP A 112 26.16 -13.56 0.09
CA ASP A 112 25.29 -13.30 1.25
C ASP A 112 24.83 -11.84 1.36
N THR A 113 25.29 -10.96 0.46
CA THR A 113 24.97 -9.52 0.47
C THR A 113 24.23 -9.07 -0.80
N TRP A 114 23.48 -7.97 -0.66
CA TRP A 114 22.85 -7.25 -1.77
C TRP A 114 23.71 -6.09 -2.24
N GLU A 115 23.74 -5.86 -3.55
CA GLU A 115 24.40 -4.72 -4.19
C GLU A 115 23.38 -3.86 -4.93
N GLU A 116 23.46 -2.53 -4.77
CA GLU A 116 22.69 -1.61 -5.62
C GLU A 116 23.25 -1.63 -7.04
N LYS A 117 22.36 -1.70 -8.04
CA LYS A 117 22.71 -1.62 -9.46
C LYS A 117 21.84 -0.59 -10.18
N PRO A 118 22.33 0.03 -11.27
CA PRO A 118 21.48 0.82 -12.16
C PRO A 118 20.32 0.01 -12.71
N LEU A 119 19.16 0.66 -12.87
CA LEU A 119 17.95 -0.01 -13.35
C LEU A 119 18.11 -0.56 -14.78
N ASP A 120 18.76 0.20 -15.68
CA ASP A 120 19.03 -0.23 -17.06
C ASP A 120 19.89 -1.49 -17.10
N TRP A 121 20.94 -1.54 -16.26
CA TRP A 121 21.75 -2.76 -16.11
C TRP A 121 20.90 -3.94 -15.64
N MET A 122 19.96 -3.73 -14.71
CA MET A 122 19.08 -4.79 -14.23
C MET A 122 18.18 -5.32 -15.36
N TYR A 123 17.60 -4.43 -16.17
CA TYR A 123 16.79 -4.83 -17.33
C TYR A 123 17.60 -5.65 -18.33
N ASP A 124 18.82 -5.21 -18.68
CA ASP A 124 19.69 -5.94 -19.60
C ASP A 124 20.05 -7.34 -19.07
N GLN A 125 20.38 -7.45 -17.77
CA GLN A 125 20.71 -8.73 -17.17
C GLN A 125 19.51 -9.69 -17.12
N ILE A 126 18.32 -9.18 -16.77
CA ILE A 126 17.10 -10.00 -16.75
C ILE A 126 16.74 -10.45 -18.17
N ALA A 127 16.73 -9.52 -19.13
CA ALA A 127 16.41 -9.81 -20.52
C ALA A 127 17.36 -10.87 -21.11
N ARG A 128 18.67 -10.74 -20.88
CA ARG A 128 19.66 -11.72 -21.31
C ARG A 128 19.42 -13.11 -20.73
N ARG A 129 19.11 -13.20 -19.43
CA ARG A 129 18.82 -14.49 -18.77
C ARG A 129 17.54 -15.13 -19.30
N TYR A 130 16.51 -14.34 -19.54
CA TYR A 130 15.27 -14.81 -20.18
C TYR A 130 15.52 -15.33 -21.59
N TYR A 131 16.31 -14.58 -22.38
CA TYR A 131 16.69 -14.98 -23.73
C TYR A 131 17.50 -16.29 -23.71
N ASP A 132 18.58 -16.36 -22.93
CA ASP A 132 19.45 -17.54 -22.84
C ASP A 132 18.66 -18.79 -22.39
N ALA A 133 17.76 -18.64 -21.40
CA ALA A 133 16.91 -19.72 -20.93
C ALA A 133 15.91 -20.18 -22.01
N ARG A 134 15.31 -19.23 -22.74
CA ARG A 134 14.38 -19.54 -23.82
C ARG A 134 15.10 -20.26 -24.96
N GLU A 135 16.20 -19.72 -25.47
CA GLU A 135 16.94 -20.34 -26.58
C GLU A 135 17.38 -21.77 -26.26
N LYS A 136 17.78 -22.03 -25.01
CA LYS A 136 18.24 -23.35 -24.58
C LYS A 136 17.11 -24.36 -24.34
N HIS A 137 15.93 -23.90 -23.93
CA HIS A 137 14.88 -24.77 -23.37
C HIS A 137 13.51 -24.64 -24.05
N PHE A 138 13.39 -23.89 -25.14
CA PHE A 138 12.13 -23.76 -25.88
C PHE A 138 11.76 -25.07 -26.58
N ILE A 139 10.50 -25.46 -26.44
CA ILE A 139 9.93 -26.66 -27.06
C ILE A 139 9.00 -26.20 -28.17
N GLU A 140 9.44 -26.31 -29.42
CA GLU A 140 8.60 -26.00 -30.57
C GLU A 140 7.56 -27.11 -30.79
N LYS A 141 8.00 -28.38 -30.73
CA LYS A 141 7.18 -29.57 -30.98
C LYS A 141 7.35 -30.62 -29.89
N GLU A 142 6.27 -31.33 -29.60
CA GLU A 142 6.23 -32.46 -28.67
C GLU A 142 5.49 -33.64 -29.33
N LYS A 143 5.78 -34.88 -28.90
CA LYS A 143 4.99 -36.04 -29.31
C LYS A 143 3.78 -36.20 -28.40
N ASN A 144 2.59 -36.31 -28.98
CA ASN A 144 1.39 -36.64 -28.22
C ASN A 144 1.39 -38.13 -27.80
N LYS A 145 0.32 -38.57 -27.11
CA LYS A 145 0.16 -39.96 -26.65
C LYS A 145 0.19 -41.00 -27.78
N ASP A 146 -0.15 -40.60 -29.00
CA ASP A 146 -0.17 -41.44 -30.20
C ASP A 146 1.15 -41.39 -30.98
N GLY A 147 2.16 -40.67 -30.47
CA GLY A 147 3.47 -40.50 -31.11
C GLY A 147 3.52 -39.45 -32.23
N LEU A 148 2.42 -38.75 -32.50
CA LEU A 148 2.34 -37.69 -33.51
C LEU A 148 3.02 -36.42 -32.98
N ALA A 149 3.88 -35.82 -33.81
CA ALA A 149 4.51 -34.54 -33.50
C ALA A 149 3.48 -33.40 -33.62
N VAL A 150 3.27 -32.68 -32.53
CA VAL A 150 2.37 -31.51 -32.45
C VAL A 150 3.17 -30.27 -32.07
N THR A 151 2.83 -29.13 -32.68
CA THR A 151 3.43 -27.84 -32.31
C THR A 151 2.84 -27.36 -30.99
N VAL A 152 3.72 -27.06 -30.02
CA VAL A 152 3.33 -26.61 -28.67
C VAL A 152 3.87 -25.21 -28.34
N ASN A 153 5.00 -24.79 -28.95
CA ASN A 153 5.60 -23.46 -28.76
C ASN A 153 5.64 -22.99 -27.30
N ARG A 154 6.20 -23.82 -26.40
CA ARG A 154 6.21 -23.57 -24.96
C ARG A 154 7.61 -23.54 -24.35
N LEU A 155 7.71 -22.94 -23.18
CA LEU A 155 8.90 -22.82 -22.35
C LEU A 155 8.58 -23.30 -20.94
N ASP A 156 9.13 -24.47 -20.58
CA ASP A 156 8.89 -25.11 -19.28
C ASP A 156 9.99 -24.75 -18.25
N ALA A 157 11.08 -24.13 -18.69
CA ALA A 157 12.23 -23.77 -17.84
C ALA A 157 12.05 -22.48 -17.02
N ILE A 158 10.97 -21.73 -17.26
CA ILE A 158 10.64 -20.50 -16.53
C ILE A 158 9.21 -20.64 -15.99
N ALA A 159 9.02 -20.28 -14.73
CA ALA A 159 7.71 -20.14 -14.11
C ALA A 159 7.48 -18.69 -13.68
N SER A 160 6.23 -18.25 -13.73
CA SER A 160 5.77 -16.94 -13.26
C SER A 160 4.69 -17.13 -12.21
N LEU A 161 4.92 -16.55 -11.04
CA LEU A 161 3.90 -16.36 -10.02
C LEU A 161 3.45 -14.91 -10.14
N GLY A 162 2.20 -14.71 -10.57
CA GLY A 162 1.63 -13.40 -10.85
C GLY A 162 1.42 -12.58 -9.59
N SER A 163 0.50 -11.63 -9.67
CA SER A 163 -0.11 -11.09 -8.46
C SER A 163 -1.54 -10.65 -8.66
N ALA A 164 -2.44 -11.12 -7.79
CA ALA A 164 -3.79 -10.58 -7.60
C ALA A 164 -3.80 -9.18 -6.98
N CYS A 165 -2.64 -8.61 -6.65
CA CYS A 165 -2.49 -7.28 -6.08
C CYS A 165 -2.10 -6.20 -7.11
N ALA A 166 -1.86 -6.60 -8.37
CA ALA A 166 -1.55 -5.66 -9.45
C ALA A 166 -2.85 -5.20 -10.12
N ASP A 167 -2.77 -4.11 -10.89
CA ASP A 167 -3.91 -3.61 -11.64
C ASP A 167 -4.32 -4.60 -12.75
N ASN A 168 -5.58 -4.54 -13.20
CA ASN A 168 -6.07 -5.44 -14.25
C ASN A 168 -5.28 -5.29 -15.55
N GLU A 169 -4.91 -4.06 -15.89
CA GLU A 169 -4.12 -3.72 -17.07
C GLU A 169 -2.71 -4.31 -16.97
N GLU A 170 -2.09 -4.25 -15.77
CA GLU A 170 -0.80 -4.86 -15.50
C GLU A 170 -0.87 -6.39 -15.56
N CYS A 171 -1.91 -6.99 -14.97
CA CYS A 171 -2.16 -8.43 -15.04
C CYS A 171 -2.35 -8.91 -16.49
N TYR A 172 -3.04 -8.11 -17.30
CA TYR A 172 -3.21 -8.37 -18.73
C TYR A 172 -1.88 -8.31 -19.48
N LEU A 173 -1.06 -7.29 -19.22
CA LEU A 173 0.28 -7.17 -19.82
C LEU A 173 1.21 -8.31 -19.40
N LEU A 174 1.20 -8.69 -18.12
CA LEU A 174 1.98 -9.81 -17.61
C LEU A 174 1.57 -11.13 -18.28
N SER A 175 0.26 -11.36 -18.41
CA SER A 175 -0.27 -12.55 -19.09
C SER A 175 0.19 -12.60 -20.55
N LYS A 176 0.09 -11.48 -21.27
CA LYS A 176 0.56 -11.39 -22.66
C LYS A 176 2.06 -11.65 -22.75
N LEU A 177 2.86 -10.99 -21.93
CA LEU A 177 4.31 -11.18 -21.89
C LEU A 177 4.65 -12.65 -21.70
N ASN A 178 4.12 -13.28 -20.65
CA ASN A 178 4.42 -14.68 -20.35
C ASN A 178 4.02 -15.63 -21.49
N ARG A 179 2.82 -15.48 -22.04
CA ARG A 179 2.34 -16.34 -23.13
C ARG A 179 3.09 -16.11 -24.44
N THR A 180 3.50 -14.88 -24.74
CA THR A 180 4.36 -14.59 -25.91
C THR A 180 5.73 -15.25 -25.80
N PHE A 181 6.30 -15.34 -24.60
CA PHE A 181 7.55 -16.07 -24.37
C PHE A 181 7.38 -17.61 -24.41
N GLY A 182 6.14 -18.10 -24.41
CA GLY A 182 5.80 -19.53 -24.35
C GLY A 182 5.68 -20.08 -22.93
N ILE A 183 5.73 -19.23 -21.89
CA ILE A 183 5.67 -19.68 -20.50
C ILE A 183 4.28 -20.27 -20.21
N VAL A 184 4.26 -21.53 -19.77
CA VAL A 184 3.02 -22.25 -19.42
C VAL A 184 2.81 -22.36 -17.92
N TYR A 185 3.88 -22.34 -17.13
CA TYR A 185 3.81 -22.30 -15.67
C TYR A 185 3.54 -20.87 -15.19
N HIS A 186 2.32 -20.40 -15.42
CA HIS A 186 1.87 -19.06 -15.04
C HIS A 186 0.70 -19.18 -14.07
N GLU A 187 1.00 -19.03 -12.78
CA GLU A 187 0.07 -19.24 -11.66
C GLU A 187 0.02 -17.99 -10.78
N HIS A 188 -0.94 -17.88 -9.86
CA HIS A 188 -1.05 -16.75 -8.93
C HIS A 188 -1.91 -17.13 -7.72
N GLN A 189 -2.24 -16.16 -6.86
CA GLN A 189 -2.98 -16.37 -5.61
C GLN A 189 -4.31 -17.10 -5.79
N ALA A 190 -5.04 -16.98 -6.91
CA ALA A 190 -6.34 -17.69 -7.04
C ALA A 190 -6.20 -19.23 -7.15
N ARG A 191 -4.98 -19.76 -7.27
CA ARG A 191 -4.73 -21.21 -7.17
C ARG A 191 -4.79 -21.71 -5.73
N VAL A 192 -4.41 -20.88 -4.76
CA VAL A 192 -4.24 -21.21 -3.34
C VAL A 192 -5.49 -20.82 -2.56
#